data_AF-A0A9Q0X3W8-F1
#
_entry.id   AF-A0A9Q0X3W8-F1
#
_cell.length_a   1.000
_cell.length_b   1.000
_cell.length_c   1.000
_cell.angle_alpha   90.00
_cell.angle_beta   90.00
_cell.angle_gamma   90.00
#
_symmetry.space_group_name_H-M   'P 1'
#
loop_
_entity.id
_entity.type
_entity.pdbx_description
1 polymer ?
#
loop_
_entity_poly.entity_id
_entity_poly.type
_entity_poly.pdbx_seq_one_letter_code
_entity_poly.pdbx_strand_id
1 'polypeptide(L)'
;MMKWHAAALAVPTNDMAVRTHLHQLVSLYSFWRTGDGERRDRLRMLMARLDSKGKLEKLMKAHEEEEAASTAVAKDAEEEMVQCPFYTEGSKELLNARIDIAKYSIPKAGYASSTCKEKRDDPDEVL
;
A
#
# COMPACT_ATOMS: atom_id res chain seq x y z
N MET A 1 -15.20 -28.97 -11.81
CA MET A 1 -14.63 -29.68 -10.64
C MET A 1 -13.40 -28.94 -10.07
N MET A 2 -13.42 -27.60 -9.97
CA MET A 2 -12.23 -26.81 -9.57
C MET A 2 -12.29 -26.23 -8.14
N LYS A 3 -13.49 -26.04 -7.59
CA LYS A 3 -13.71 -25.47 -6.26
C LYS A 3 -13.10 -26.30 -5.11
N TRP A 4 -13.06 -27.62 -5.27
CA TRP A 4 -12.54 -28.54 -4.25
C TRP A 4 -11.01 -28.59 -4.22
N HIS A 5 -10.36 -28.54 -5.38
CA HIS A 5 -8.89 -28.54 -5.48
C HIS A 5 -8.29 -27.25 -4.91
N ALA A 6 -8.93 -26.10 -5.17
CA ALA A 6 -8.49 -24.84 -4.58
C ALA A 6 -8.54 -24.88 -3.05
N ALA A 7 -9.63 -25.38 -2.46
CA ALA A 7 -9.82 -25.44 -1.00
C ALA A 7 -8.78 -26.30 -0.25
N ALA A 8 -8.13 -27.25 -0.92
CA ALA A 8 -7.12 -28.14 -0.33
C ALA A 8 -5.70 -27.53 -0.28
N LEU A 9 -5.46 -26.43 -1.00
CA LEU A 9 -4.16 -25.75 -0.98
C LEU A 9 -3.94 -24.99 0.33
N ALA A 10 -2.78 -25.23 0.96
CA ALA A 10 -2.33 -24.51 2.12
C ALA A 10 -1.98 -23.06 1.71
N VAL A 11 -2.81 -22.11 2.13
CA VAL A 11 -2.62 -20.66 1.90
C VAL A 11 -2.28 -20.00 3.24
N PRO A 12 -1.36 -19.03 3.29
CA PRO A 12 -1.03 -18.32 4.52
C PRO A 12 -2.25 -17.64 5.17
N THR A 13 -2.37 -17.76 6.50
CA THR A 13 -3.43 -17.09 7.28
C THR A 13 -3.09 -15.62 7.56
N ASN A 14 -1.81 -15.25 7.52
CA ASN A 14 -1.37 -13.87 7.73
C ASN A 14 -1.66 -13.01 6.49
N ASP A 15 -2.44 -11.93 6.64
CA ASP A 15 -2.84 -11.06 5.55
C ASP A 15 -1.65 -10.33 4.88
N MET A 16 -0.61 -9.99 5.64
CA MET A 16 0.61 -9.39 5.09
C MET A 16 1.31 -10.34 4.12
N ALA A 17 1.44 -11.62 4.50
CA ALA A 17 2.03 -12.64 3.64
C ALA A 17 1.18 -12.85 2.38
N VAL A 18 -0.15 -12.83 2.50
CA VAL A 18 -1.07 -12.95 1.36
C VAL A 18 -0.91 -11.79 0.38
N ARG A 19 -0.75 -10.56 0.87
CA ARG A 19 -0.50 -9.37 0.03
C ARG A 19 0.83 -9.48 -0.72
N THR A 20 1.89 -9.88 -0.04
CA THR A 20 3.21 -10.08 -0.66
C THR A 20 3.13 -11.12 -1.78
N HIS A 21 2.55 -12.30 -1.51
CA HIS A 21 2.37 -13.35 -2.53
C HIS A 21 1.48 -12.89 -3.69
N LEU A 22 0.41 -12.13 -3.41
CA LEU A 22 -0.45 -11.60 -4.46
C LEU A 22 0.27 -10.56 -5.33
N HIS A 23 1.09 -9.70 -4.74
CA HIS A 23 1.91 -8.73 -5.48
C HIS A 23 2.95 -9.42 -6.37
N GLN A 24 3.54 -10.51 -5.89
CA GLN A 24 4.52 -11.31 -6.64
C GLN A 24 3.86 -12.08 -7.79
N LEU A 25 2.69 -12.69 -7.56
CA LEU A 25 1.98 -13.48 -8.58
C LEU A 25 1.17 -12.63 -9.58
N VAL A 26 0.71 -11.45 -9.16
CA VAL A 26 -0.11 -10.55 -9.97
C VAL A 26 0.51 -9.17 -9.88
N SER A 27 1.11 -8.73 -10.99
CA SER A 27 1.55 -7.35 -11.12
C SER A 27 0.36 -6.41 -10.88
N LEU A 28 0.41 -5.73 -9.74
CA LEU A 28 -0.37 -4.55 -9.39
C LEU A 28 -1.89 -4.72 -9.25
N TYR A 29 -2.39 -5.52 -8.28
CA TYR A 29 -3.77 -5.28 -7.82
C TYR A 29 -4.12 -5.87 -6.45
N SER A 30 -3.74 -5.18 -5.37
CA SER A 30 -4.58 -5.20 -4.17
C SER A 30 -5.60 -4.06 -4.31
N PHE A 31 -6.81 -4.39 -4.75
CA PHE A 31 -7.93 -3.44 -4.70
C PHE A 31 -8.10 -3.01 -3.26
N TRP A 32 -7.95 -1.71 -3.01
CA TRP A 32 -7.94 -1.10 -1.68
C TRP A 32 -9.19 -1.40 -0.83
N ARG A 33 -10.23 -2.02 -1.43
CA ARG A 33 -11.53 -2.35 -0.80
C ARG A 33 -11.85 -3.86 -0.72
N THR A 34 -10.92 -4.75 -1.03
CA THR A 34 -11.12 -6.19 -0.84
C THR A 34 -10.93 -6.56 0.63
N GLY A 35 -11.75 -7.44 1.21
CA GLY A 35 -11.56 -7.94 2.58
C GLY A 35 -10.43 -8.98 2.69
N ASP A 36 -9.91 -9.23 3.91
CA ASP A 36 -8.83 -10.21 4.15
C ASP A 36 -9.20 -11.62 3.63
N GLY A 37 -10.45 -12.04 3.82
CA GLY A 37 -10.95 -13.34 3.32
C GLY A 37 -10.98 -13.43 1.80
N GLU A 38 -11.45 -12.37 1.13
CA GLU A 38 -11.50 -12.30 -0.32
C GLU A 38 -10.09 -12.29 -0.96
N ARG A 39 -9.11 -11.65 -0.32
CA ARG A 39 -7.70 -11.71 -0.74
C ARG A 39 -7.15 -13.13 -0.68
N ARG A 40 -7.42 -13.86 0.42
CA ARG A 40 -7.01 -15.26 0.57
C ARG A 40 -7.66 -16.17 -0.45
N ASP A 41 -8.96 -15.99 -0.70
CA ASP A 41 -9.69 -16.79 -1.70
C ASP A 41 -9.17 -16.53 -3.12
N ARG A 42 -8.82 -15.27 -3.42
CA ARG A 42 -8.18 -14.90 -4.68
C ARG A 42 -6.80 -15.53 -4.84
N LEU A 43 -5.97 -15.49 -3.80
CA LEU A 43 -4.66 -16.14 -3.80
C LEU A 43 -4.80 -17.66 -4.02
N ARG A 44 -5.73 -18.29 -3.31
CA ARG A 44 -6.03 -19.73 -3.45
C ARG A 44 -6.45 -20.10 -4.87
N MET A 45 -7.28 -19.28 -5.50
CA MET A 45 -7.71 -19.47 -6.89
C MET A 45 -6.55 -19.30 -7.88
N LEU A 46 -5.64 -18.37 -7.63
CA LEU A 46 -4.46 -18.15 -8.47
C LEU A 46 -3.47 -19.31 -8.38
N MET A 47 -3.18 -19.80 -7.17
CA MET A 47 -2.31 -20.97 -6.97
C MET A 47 -2.90 -22.21 -7.66
N ALA A 48 -4.18 -22.51 -7.45
CA ALA A 48 -4.85 -23.64 -8.11
C ALA A 48 -4.84 -23.55 -9.65
N ARG A 49 -4.92 -22.33 -10.21
CA ARG A 49 -4.78 -22.11 -11.66
C ARG A 49 -3.36 -22.36 -12.14
N LEU A 50 -2.34 -22.01 -11.37
CA LEU A 50 -0.93 -22.25 -11.71
C LEU A 50 -0.57 -23.74 -11.60
N ASP A 51 -1.14 -24.45 -10.63
CA ASP A 51 -1.00 -25.90 -10.48
C ASP A 51 -1.58 -26.67 -11.66
N SER A 52 -2.80 -26.31 -12.08
CA SER A 52 -3.44 -26.94 -13.24
C SER A 52 -2.64 -26.76 -14.54
N LYS A 53 -1.75 -25.76 -14.59
CA LYS A 53 -0.86 -25.47 -15.72
C LYS A 53 0.51 -26.12 -15.57
N GLY A 54 0.81 -26.78 -14.46
CA GLY A 54 2.13 -27.37 -14.16
C GLY A 54 3.25 -26.32 -14.07
N LYS A 55 2.89 -25.06 -13.79
CA LYS A 55 3.83 -23.93 -13.73
C LYS A 55 4.16 -23.52 -12.30
N LEU A 56 3.43 -24.02 -11.29
CA LEU A 56 3.62 -23.60 -9.90
C LEU A 56 5.02 -23.97 -9.39
N GLU A 57 5.45 -25.23 -9.52
CA GLU A 57 6.78 -25.67 -9.04
C GLU A 57 7.94 -24.91 -9.69
N LYS A 58 7.83 -24.63 -11.00
CA LYS A 58 8.85 -23.86 -11.73
C LYS A 58 8.91 -22.41 -11.28
N LEU A 59 7.76 -21.83 -10.93
CA LEU A 59 7.65 -20.45 -10.49
C LEU A 59 8.08 -20.29 -9.02
N MET A 60 7.74 -21.25 -8.15
CA MET A 60 8.22 -21.27 -6.77
C MET A 60 9.75 -21.43 -6.69
N LYS A 61 10.34 -22.31 -7.51
CA LYS A 61 11.79 -22.51 -7.52
C LYS A 61 12.55 -21.30 -8.09
N ALA A 62 12.05 -20.69 -9.16
CA ALA A 62 12.62 -19.44 -9.69
C ALA A 62 12.49 -18.28 -8.68
N HIS A 63 11.43 -18.28 -7.88
CA HIS A 63 11.18 -17.26 -6.86
C HIS A 63 12.08 -17.43 -5.62
N GLU A 64 12.33 -18.66 -5.16
CA GLU A 64 13.30 -18.91 -4.08
C GLU A 64 14.73 -18.45 -4.44
N GLU A 65 15.14 -18.61 -5.69
CA GLU A 65 16.43 -18.12 -6.19
C GLU A 65 16.47 -16.58 -6.30
N GLU A 66 15.36 -15.93 -6.67
CA GLU A 66 15.26 -14.46 -6.77
C GLU A 66 15.22 -13.77 -5.40
N GLU A 67 14.55 -14.35 -4.40
CA GLU A 67 14.53 -13.85 -3.01
C GLU A 67 15.91 -13.96 -2.35
N ALA A 68 16.66 -15.04 -2.62
CA ALA A 68 18.03 -15.23 -2.16
C ALA A 68 19.01 -14.22 -2.79
N ALA A 69 18.79 -13.85 -4.05
CA ALA A 69 19.57 -12.81 -4.72
C ALA A 69 19.19 -11.39 -4.24
N SER A 70 17.92 -11.14 -3.98
CA SER A 70 17.40 -9.83 -3.56
C SER A 70 17.80 -9.45 -2.13
N THR A 71 17.91 -10.43 -1.22
CA THR A 71 18.37 -10.20 0.17
C THR A 71 19.86 -9.89 0.27
N ALA A 72 20.67 -10.22 -0.73
CA ALA A 72 22.08 -9.85 -0.80
C ALA A 72 22.29 -8.39 -1.27
N VAL A 73 21.37 -7.85 -2.08
CA VAL A 73 21.46 -6.48 -2.64
C VAL A 73 20.75 -5.45 -1.76
N ALA A 74 19.73 -5.84 -1.00
CA ALA A 74 18.95 -4.92 -0.17
C ALA A 74 19.71 -4.30 1.01
N LYS A 75 20.80 -4.92 1.49
CA LYS A 75 21.55 -4.42 2.66
C LYS A 75 22.47 -3.23 2.36
N ASP A 76 22.77 -2.95 1.10
CA ASP A 76 23.70 -1.87 0.71
C ASP A 76 22.98 -0.62 0.17
N ALA A 77 21.64 -0.67 0.03
CA ALA A 77 20.84 0.41 -0.56
C ALA A 77 20.01 1.21 0.46
N GLU A 78 19.91 0.75 1.71
CA GLU A 78 19.10 1.44 2.75
C GLU A 78 19.85 2.60 3.44
N GLU A 79 21.18 2.66 3.40
CA GLU A 79 21.95 3.68 4.13
C GLU A 79 22.23 4.98 3.35
N GLU A 80 21.99 5.03 2.03
CA GLU A 80 22.26 6.23 1.20
C GLU A 80 21.02 6.85 0.54
N MET A 81 19.81 6.52 1.02
CA MET A 81 18.61 7.30 0.68
C MET A 81 18.44 8.48 1.65
N VAL A 82 19.49 9.29 1.80
CA VAL A 82 19.30 10.64 2.34
C VAL A 82 18.43 11.37 1.32
N GLN A 83 17.12 11.44 1.60
CA GLN A 83 16.15 12.25 0.88
C GLN A 83 16.59 13.71 0.97
N CYS A 84 17.53 14.11 0.10
CA CYS A 84 17.84 15.50 -0.12
C CYS A 84 16.53 16.19 -0.54
N PRO A 85 16.04 17.19 0.20
CA PRO A 85 14.90 17.96 -0.26
C PRO A 85 15.29 18.63 -1.58
N PHE A 86 14.65 18.21 -2.66
CA PHE A 86 14.82 18.81 -3.98
C PHE A 86 14.30 20.24 -3.93
N TYR A 87 15.22 21.21 -3.81
CA TYR A 87 14.89 22.61 -4.02
C TYR A 87 14.92 22.90 -5.52
N THR A 88 13.77 23.33 -6.04
CA THR A 88 13.64 23.81 -7.40
C THR A 88 13.09 25.22 -7.36
N GLU A 89 13.71 26.13 -8.11
CA GLU A 89 13.20 27.49 -8.26
C GLU A 89 11.89 27.43 -9.05
N GLY A 90 10.79 27.90 -8.44
CA GLY A 90 9.48 27.94 -9.08
C GLY A 90 9.28 29.18 -9.95
N SER A 91 8.33 29.12 -10.88
CA SER A 91 7.91 30.30 -11.65
C SER A 91 7.24 31.35 -10.75
N LYS A 92 7.22 32.62 -11.19
CA LYS A 92 6.53 33.70 -10.46
C LYS A 92 5.02 33.46 -10.33
N GLU A 93 4.41 32.81 -11.32
CA GLU A 93 3.00 32.42 -11.28
C GLU A 93 2.73 31.41 -10.16
N LEU A 94 3.62 30.43 -9.98
CA LEU A 94 3.52 29.45 -8.89
C LEU A 94 3.64 30.12 -7.52
N LEU A 95 4.49 31.14 -7.39
CA LEU A 95 4.61 31.92 -6.16
C LEU A 95 3.30 32.66 -5.84
N ASN A 96 2.72 33.36 -6.82
CA ASN A 96 1.47 34.09 -6.64
C ASN A 96 0.31 33.13 -6.27
N ALA A 97 0.21 31.99 -6.96
CA ALA A 97 -0.78 30.97 -6.65
C ALA A 97 -0.64 30.44 -5.21
N ARG A 98 0.59 30.18 -4.75
CA ARG A 98 0.84 29.76 -3.35
C ARG A 98 0.44 30.83 -2.33
N ILE A 99 0.71 32.10 -2.64
CA ILE A 99 0.30 33.23 -1.79
C ILE A 99 -1.23 33.29 -1.68
N ASP A 100 -1.95 33.12 -2.78
CA ASP A 100 -3.41 33.18 -2.77
C ASP A 100 -4.03 31.97 -2.05
N ILE A 101 -3.45 30.78 -2.21
CA ILE A 101 -3.81 29.61 -1.41
C ILE A 101 -3.59 29.87 0.08
N ALA A 102 -2.46 30.46 0.46
CA ALA A 102 -2.14 30.77 1.85
C ALA A 102 -3.10 31.81 2.45
N LYS A 103 -3.45 32.86 1.69
CA LYS A 103 -4.45 33.87 2.11
C LYS A 103 -5.81 33.24 2.41
N TYR A 104 -6.20 32.21 1.67
CA TYR A 104 -7.46 31.49 1.92
C TYR A 104 -7.35 30.46 3.06
N SER A 105 -6.26 29.67 3.09
CA SER A 105 -6.15 28.50 3.96
C SER A 105 -5.80 28.84 5.41
N ILE A 106 -4.92 29.82 5.65
CA ILE A 106 -4.47 30.20 6.99
C ILE A 106 -5.62 30.69 7.88
N PRO A 107 -6.45 31.68 7.48
CA PRO A 107 -7.55 32.14 8.33
C PRO A 107 -8.59 31.04 8.58
N LYS A 108 -8.85 30.19 7.57
CA LYS A 108 -9.77 29.06 7.68
C LYS A 108 -9.27 28.01 8.66
N ALA A 109 -7.98 27.69 8.64
CA ALA A 109 -7.34 26.81 9.62
C ALA A 109 -7.40 27.41 11.04
N GLY A 110 -7.21 28.73 11.15
CA GLY A 110 -7.41 29.47 12.41
C GLY A 110 -8.82 29.26 12.97
N TYR A 111 -9.85 29.49 12.16
CA TYR A 111 -11.25 29.26 12.55
C TYR A 111 -11.56 27.79 12.90
N ALA A 112 -11.03 26.85 12.12
CA ALA A 112 -11.15 25.42 12.45
C ALA A 112 -10.47 25.08 13.79
N SER A 113 -9.31 25.68 14.07
CA SER A 113 -8.60 25.46 15.33
C SER A 113 -9.34 26.07 16.53
N SER A 114 -9.98 27.23 16.38
CA SER A 114 -10.75 27.87 17.46
C SER A 114 -12.02 27.08 17.75
N THR A 115 -12.76 26.67 16.72
CA THR A 115 -13.97 25.84 16.88
C THR A 115 -13.65 24.47 17.49
N CYS A 116 -12.53 23.85 17.12
CA CYS A 116 -12.07 22.61 17.76
C CYS A 116 -11.67 22.82 19.24
N LYS A 117 -11.11 23.98 19.61
CA LYS A 117 -10.80 24.30 21.01
C LYS A 117 -12.07 24.51 21.82
N GLU A 118 -13.01 25.29 21.30
CA GLU A 118 -14.31 25.55 21.92
C GLU A 118 -15.08 24.24 22.19
N LYS A 119 -15.17 23.34 21.19
CA LYS A 119 -15.77 22.01 21.37
C LYS A 119 -15.06 21.12 22.40
N ARG A 120 -13.76 21.32 22.60
CA ARG A 120 -12.99 20.56 23.58
C ARG A 120 -13.23 21.10 24.99
N ASP A 121 -13.31 22.42 25.11
CA ASP A 121 -13.45 23.10 26.40
C ASP A 121 -14.92 23.00 26.90
N ASP A 122 -15.92 23.07 26.01
CA ASP A 122 -17.35 22.91 26.31
C ASP A 122 -18.05 21.93 25.33
N PRO A 123 -18.04 20.61 25.62
CA PRO A 123 -18.62 19.59 24.73
C PRO A 123 -20.15 19.56 24.71
N ASP A 124 -20.81 20.20 25.69
CA ASP A 124 -22.27 20.11 25.90
C ASP A 124 -23.06 21.28 25.27
N GLU A 125 -22.40 22.36 24.83
CA GLU A 125 -23.08 23.51 24.17
C GLU A 125 -23.32 23.30 22.66
N VAL A 126 -22.64 22.33 22.03
CA VAL A 126 -22.68 22.13 20.57
C VAL A 126 -23.46 20.86 20.22
N LEU A 127 -24.77 20.85 20.54
CA LEU A 127 -25.78 19.92 20.00
C LEU A 127 -26.79 20.68 19.12
#